data_AF-A0A550H7B5-F1
#
_entry.id   AF-A0A550H7B5-F1
#
_cell.length_a   1.000
_cell.length_b   1.000
_cell.length_c   1.000
_cell.angle_alpha   90.00
_cell.angle_beta   90.00
_cell.angle_gamma   90.00
#
_symmetry.space_group_name_H-M   'P 1'
#
loop_
_entity.id
_entity.type
_entity.pdbx_description
1 polymer ?
#
loop_
_entity_poly.entity_id
_entity_poly.type
_entity_poly.pdbx_seq_one_letter_code
_entity_poly.pdbx_strand_id
1 'polypeptide(L)'
;MARSPIDGVIESFSEKTGWMMIRGHPVAVEVKSFIPGEVTQIYPGEGATVETYGLMFNGVFGVGGETYGLLEVAVEAGNMPLTSSEIKPEYGGRVIVGGSVVTLDALREAVKQGVKGIIVGGVDEKDLTYFLGYEIGLGVTGNESLGLTLILIEGFGVNPIPEDRFEELKGLAGKLACIDGTTHIRSRSMRPEIIVPL
;
A
#
# COMPACT_ATOMS: atom_id res chain seq x y z
N MET A 1 -34.91 -27.51 23.50
CA MET A 1 -34.37 -26.19 23.87
C MET A 1 -33.05 -26.05 23.13
N ALA A 2 -32.97 -25.16 22.15
CA ALA A 2 -31.73 -24.90 21.41
C ALA A 2 -30.99 -23.75 22.10
N ARG A 3 -29.68 -23.90 22.33
CA ARG A 3 -28.83 -22.83 22.84
C ARG A 3 -28.30 -22.03 21.66
N SER A 4 -28.23 -20.71 21.81
CA SER A 4 -27.60 -19.85 20.82
C SER A 4 -26.12 -20.27 20.64
N PRO A 5 -25.60 -20.36 19.40
CA PRO A 5 -24.20 -20.67 19.16
C PRO A 5 -23.28 -19.49 19.44
N ILE A 6 -23.81 -18.26 19.46
CA ILE A 6 -23.07 -17.02 19.72
C ILE A 6 -23.88 -16.08 20.63
N ASP A 7 -23.20 -15.18 21.33
CA ASP A 7 -23.83 -14.03 21.97
C ASP A 7 -24.18 -12.98 20.91
N GLY A 8 -25.38 -12.41 20.98
CA GLY A 8 -25.82 -11.43 20.00
C GLY A 8 -27.31 -11.12 20.07
N VAL A 9 -27.80 -10.48 19.01
CA VAL A 9 -29.21 -10.11 18.84
C VAL A 9 -29.82 -10.89 17.68
N ILE A 10 -31.08 -11.32 17.83
CA ILE A 10 -31.83 -11.90 16.71
C ILE A 10 -32.10 -10.76 15.73
N GLU A 11 -31.48 -10.85 14.55
CA GLU A 11 -31.63 -9.87 13.49
C GLU A 11 -32.86 -10.16 12.64
N SER A 12 -33.11 -11.44 12.36
CA SER A 12 -34.30 -11.87 11.64
C SER A 12 -34.67 -13.30 11.96
N PHE A 13 -35.97 -13.60 11.84
CA PHE A 13 -36.52 -14.94 11.96
C PHE A 13 -37.57 -15.17 10.87
N SER A 14 -37.49 -16.31 10.20
CA SER A 14 -38.45 -16.74 9.18
C SER A 14 -39.38 -17.80 9.76
N GLU A 15 -40.64 -17.45 10.00
CA GLU A 15 -41.66 -18.39 10.49
C GLU A 15 -41.91 -19.54 9.50
N LYS A 16 -41.72 -19.31 8.19
CA LYS A 16 -41.95 -20.33 7.15
C LYS A 16 -40.86 -21.40 7.10
N THR A 17 -39.60 -21.00 7.29
CA THR A 17 -38.45 -21.90 7.11
C THR A 17 -37.78 -22.28 8.43
N GLY A 18 -38.11 -21.61 9.54
CA GLY A 18 -37.47 -21.78 10.84
C GLY A 18 -36.05 -21.19 10.92
N TRP A 19 -35.61 -20.46 9.88
CA TRP A 19 -34.29 -19.83 9.86
C TRP A 19 -34.24 -18.63 10.78
N MET A 20 -33.16 -18.52 11.54
CA MET A 20 -32.91 -17.42 12.47
C MET A 20 -31.50 -16.88 12.22
N MET A 21 -31.39 -15.58 11.97
CA MET A 21 -30.12 -14.87 11.86
C MET A 21 -29.80 -14.23 13.21
N ILE A 22 -28.63 -14.53 13.76
CA ILE A 22 -28.14 -13.94 15.00
C ILE A 22 -26.93 -13.08 14.63
N ARG A 23 -27.03 -11.78 14.88
CA ARG A 23 -25.93 -10.84 14.68
C ARG A 23 -25.16 -10.69 15.99
N GLY A 24 -23.88 -11.03 15.95
CA GLY A 24 -22.97 -10.82 17.07
C GLY A 24 -22.82 -9.35 17.42
N HIS A 25 -22.25 -9.06 18.59
CA HIS A 25 -21.89 -7.69 18.97
C HIS A 25 -20.88 -7.11 17.96
N PRO A 26 -20.96 -5.80 17.64
CA PRO A 26 -19.96 -5.16 16.81
C PRO A 26 -18.57 -5.35 17.42
N VAL A 27 -17.61 -5.80 16.62
CA VAL A 27 -16.21 -5.84 17.02
C VAL A 27 -15.63 -4.47 16.70
N ALA A 28 -15.22 -3.72 17.74
CA ALA A 28 -14.53 -2.46 17.54
C ALA A 28 -13.19 -2.74 16.83
N VAL A 29 -12.99 -2.11 15.67
CA VAL A 29 -11.74 -2.15 14.94
C VAL A 29 -11.11 -0.76 15.03
N GLU A 30 -9.95 -0.69 15.66
CA GLU A 30 -9.16 0.54 15.68
C GLU A 30 -8.25 0.55 14.46
N VAL A 31 -8.34 1.61 13.66
CA VAL A 31 -7.44 1.87 12.54
C VAL A 31 -6.67 3.15 12.80
N LYS A 32 -5.40 3.18 12.37
CA LYS A 32 -4.62 4.42 12.39
C LYS A 32 -5.06 5.30 11.22
N SER A 33 -4.97 6.62 11.40
CA SER A 33 -5.07 7.52 10.26
C SER A 33 -3.91 7.24 9.31
N PHE A 34 -4.23 6.92 8.05
CA PHE A 34 -3.25 6.67 6.99
C PHE A 34 -2.34 7.89 6.76
N ILE A 35 -2.89 9.09 6.98
CA ILE A 35 -2.23 10.38 6.81
C ILE A 35 -2.25 11.19 8.10
N PRO A 36 -1.20 11.96 8.43
CA PRO A 36 -1.30 13.00 9.44
C PRO A 36 -2.23 14.11 8.95
N GLY A 37 -3.01 14.68 9.86
CA GLY A 37 -3.96 15.74 9.52
C GLY A 37 -4.75 16.24 10.72
N GLU A 38 -5.67 17.15 10.45
CA GLU A 38 -6.60 17.71 11.43
C GLU A 38 -7.90 16.91 11.46
N VAL A 39 -8.39 16.63 12.67
CA VAL A 39 -9.70 15.99 12.86
C VAL A 39 -10.79 17.06 12.70
N THR A 40 -11.48 17.08 11.57
CA THR A 40 -12.53 18.09 11.30
C THR A 40 -13.91 17.65 11.77
N GLN A 41 -14.13 16.35 11.96
CA GLN A 41 -15.41 15.81 12.40
C GLN A 41 -15.23 14.48 13.16
N ILE A 42 -16.05 14.25 14.18
CA ILE A 42 -16.09 12.98 14.95
C ILE A 42 -17.46 12.33 14.76
N TYR A 43 -17.46 11.03 14.49
CA TYR A 43 -18.64 10.16 14.42
C TYR A 43 -18.61 9.22 15.63
N PRO A 44 -19.36 9.51 16.70
CA PRO A 44 -19.30 8.76 17.95
C PRO A 44 -19.54 7.25 17.74
N GLY A 45 -18.57 6.43 18.13
CA GLY A 45 -18.65 4.97 17.99
C GLY A 45 -18.35 4.43 16.59
N GLU A 46 -18.07 5.29 15.61
CA GLU A 46 -17.79 4.89 14.21
C GLU A 46 -16.42 5.35 13.71
N GLY A 47 -16.00 6.60 13.97
CA GLY A 47 -14.72 7.13 13.47
C GLY A 47 -14.59 8.64 13.50
N ALA A 48 -13.70 9.19 12.66
CA ALA A 48 -13.47 10.62 12.53
C ALA A 48 -13.03 10.99 11.10
N THR A 49 -13.29 12.21 10.67
CA THR A 49 -12.78 12.75 9.39
C THR A 49 -11.37 13.32 9.57
N VAL A 50 -10.44 12.71 8.84
CA VAL A 50 -9.04 13.05 8.52
C VAL A 50 -8.81 14.14 7.46
N GLU A 51 -8.52 15.42 7.75
CA GLU A 51 -8.16 16.39 6.68
C GLU A 51 -6.67 16.73 6.65
N THR A 52 -6.06 16.72 5.47
CA THR A 52 -4.65 17.08 5.24
C THR A 52 -4.49 17.84 3.93
N TYR A 53 -3.43 18.64 3.83
CA TYR A 53 -3.00 19.28 2.60
C TYR A 53 -1.69 18.65 2.15
N GLY A 54 -1.58 18.33 0.86
CA GLY A 54 -0.40 17.64 0.36
C GLY A 54 -0.43 17.41 -1.14
N LEU A 55 0.59 16.71 -1.61
CA LEU A 55 0.65 16.19 -2.97
C LEU A 55 0.19 14.74 -2.98
N MET A 56 -0.50 14.35 -4.04
CA MET A 56 -1.01 12.99 -4.23
C MET A 56 -0.64 12.50 -5.63
N PHE A 57 -0.03 11.32 -5.69
CA PHE A 57 0.29 10.62 -6.92
C PHE A 57 -0.39 9.25 -6.93
N ASN A 58 -0.73 8.78 -8.13
CA ASN A 58 -1.27 7.44 -8.34
C ASN A 58 -0.26 6.58 -9.09
N GLY A 59 -0.06 5.37 -8.57
CA GLY A 59 0.60 4.28 -9.29
C GLY A 59 -0.39 3.55 -10.21
N VAL A 60 0.15 2.78 -11.15
CA VAL A 60 -0.68 1.89 -11.97
C VAL A 60 -0.91 0.54 -11.30
N PHE A 61 0.04 0.07 -10.50
CA PHE A 61 0.00 -1.23 -9.86
C PHE A 61 0.89 -1.25 -8.62
N GLY A 62 0.52 -2.02 -7.61
CA GLY A 62 1.32 -2.16 -6.40
C GLY A 62 0.99 -3.43 -5.62
N VAL A 63 1.84 -3.72 -4.64
CA VAL A 63 1.70 -4.80 -3.68
C VAL A 63 2.18 -4.34 -2.31
N GLY A 64 1.72 -4.99 -1.25
CA GLY A 64 1.92 -4.52 0.11
C GLY A 64 0.99 -3.34 0.41
N GLY A 65 0.34 -3.37 1.57
CA GLY A 65 -0.65 -2.37 1.94
C GLY A 65 -0.05 -1.04 2.38
N GLU A 66 -0.74 -0.41 3.32
CA GLU A 66 -0.37 0.90 3.86
C GLU A 66 0.96 0.89 4.63
N THR A 67 1.81 1.87 4.34
CA THR A 67 3.00 2.17 5.13
C THR A 67 3.38 3.64 5.00
N TYR A 68 4.36 4.08 5.79
CA TYR A 68 4.86 5.44 5.74
C TYR A 68 6.35 5.49 6.09
N GLY A 69 7.01 6.54 5.62
CA GLY A 69 8.43 6.79 5.91
C GLY A 69 8.90 8.09 5.27
N LEU A 70 10.11 8.53 5.61
CA LEU A 70 10.73 9.65 4.89
C LEU A 70 11.01 9.23 3.45
N LEU A 71 10.69 10.09 2.50
CA LEU A 71 10.95 9.89 1.09
C LEU A 71 12.43 10.14 0.80
N GLU A 72 13.07 9.23 0.09
CA GLU A 72 14.45 9.38 -0.39
C GLU A 72 14.55 8.96 -1.85
N VAL A 73 15.51 9.51 -2.58
CA VAL A 73 15.76 9.11 -3.97
C VAL A 73 17.00 8.22 -4.01
N ALA A 74 16.83 7.00 -4.54
CA ALA A 74 17.89 5.99 -4.57
C ALA A 74 18.75 6.02 -5.84
N VAL A 75 18.27 6.66 -6.91
CA VAL A 75 18.93 6.74 -8.23
C VAL A 75 19.05 8.19 -8.71
N GLU A 76 19.96 8.49 -9.64
CA GLU A 76 20.16 9.86 -10.11
C GLU A 76 19.09 10.34 -11.11
N ALA A 77 18.48 9.41 -11.86
CA ALA A 77 17.49 9.71 -12.90
C ALA A 77 16.43 8.61 -13.03
N GLY A 78 15.22 8.99 -13.47
CA GLY A 78 14.06 8.10 -13.61
C GLY A 78 14.23 6.95 -14.61
N ASN A 79 15.25 6.98 -15.48
CA ASN A 79 15.57 5.91 -16.42
C ASN A 79 16.58 4.89 -15.88
N MET A 80 17.20 5.12 -14.73
CA MET A 80 18.19 4.20 -14.15
C MET A 80 17.53 3.02 -13.46
N PRO A 81 18.08 1.79 -13.57
CA PRO A 81 17.58 0.65 -12.82
C PRO A 81 17.88 0.80 -11.33
N LEU A 82 17.02 0.23 -10.49
CA LEU A 82 17.23 0.06 -9.06
C LEU A 82 17.67 -1.38 -8.80
N THR A 83 18.96 -1.57 -8.55
CA THR A 83 19.57 -2.87 -8.24
C THR A 83 20.01 -2.93 -6.77
N SER A 84 20.52 -4.07 -6.30
CA SER A 84 20.98 -4.19 -4.91
C SER A 84 22.10 -3.22 -4.53
N SER A 85 22.91 -2.72 -5.46
CA SER A 85 23.97 -1.73 -5.16
C SER A 85 23.44 -0.37 -4.74
N GLU A 86 22.23 -0.02 -5.17
CA GLU A 86 21.60 1.26 -4.82
C GLU A 86 20.92 1.19 -3.45
N ILE A 87 20.65 -0.01 -2.92
CA ILE A 87 19.99 -0.19 -1.63
C ILE A 87 21.01 -0.02 -0.50
N LYS A 88 20.91 1.10 0.22
CA LYS A 88 21.81 1.45 1.32
C LYS A 88 21.19 1.15 2.68
N PRO A 89 21.99 0.80 3.71
CA PRO A 89 21.49 0.59 5.08
C PRO A 89 20.75 1.79 5.67
N GLU A 90 21.09 3.00 5.25
CA GLU A 90 20.45 4.24 5.70
C GLU A 90 18.98 4.36 5.29
N TYR A 91 18.53 3.60 4.30
CA TYR A 91 17.13 3.59 3.83
C TYR A 91 16.19 2.79 4.73
N GLY A 92 16.70 2.15 5.80
CA GLY A 92 15.85 1.49 6.79
C GLY A 92 14.80 2.46 7.37
N GLY A 93 13.54 2.04 7.36
CA GLY A 93 12.41 2.87 7.81
C GLY A 93 11.91 3.90 6.79
N ARG A 94 12.51 3.98 5.60
CA ARG A 94 12.20 5.00 4.58
C ARG A 94 11.39 4.44 3.42
N VAL A 95 10.80 5.34 2.64
CA VAL A 95 10.22 5.07 1.32
C VAL A 95 11.20 5.58 0.29
N ILE A 96 11.65 4.73 -0.63
CA ILE A 96 12.64 5.12 -1.64
C ILE A 96 12.02 5.22 -3.02
N VAL A 97 12.49 6.18 -3.80
CA VAL A 97 12.17 6.37 -5.21
C VAL A 97 13.32 5.77 -6.03
N GLY A 98 13.02 4.73 -6.79
CA GLY A 98 13.90 4.13 -7.78
C GLY A 98 13.79 4.84 -9.13
N GLY A 99 14.14 4.15 -10.20
CA GLY A 99 14.01 4.65 -11.58
C GLY A 99 13.18 3.71 -12.44
N SER A 100 13.76 3.15 -13.48
CA SER A 100 13.01 2.46 -14.54
C SER A 100 12.54 1.06 -14.20
N VAL A 101 13.28 0.34 -13.37
CA VAL A 101 12.95 -1.04 -13.01
C VAL A 101 13.57 -1.38 -11.67
N VAL A 102 12.90 -2.19 -10.85
CA VAL A 102 13.48 -2.82 -9.67
C VAL A 102 13.76 -4.30 -9.96
N THR A 103 14.93 -4.78 -9.55
CA THR A 103 15.32 -6.20 -9.69
C THR A 103 14.96 -7.01 -8.44
N LEU A 104 14.82 -8.33 -8.60
CA LEU A 104 14.55 -9.23 -7.48
C LEU A 104 15.56 -9.13 -6.31
N ASP A 105 16.85 -8.98 -6.63
CA ASP A 105 17.89 -8.80 -5.61
C ASP A 105 17.74 -7.47 -4.86
N ALA A 106 17.35 -6.40 -5.54
CA ALA A 106 17.08 -5.11 -4.91
C ALA A 106 15.87 -5.20 -3.96
N LEU A 107 14.78 -5.86 -4.37
CA LEU A 107 13.61 -6.08 -3.52
C LEU A 107 13.98 -6.82 -2.23
N ARG A 108 14.77 -7.90 -2.35
CA ARG A 108 15.22 -8.70 -1.20
C ARG A 108 16.17 -7.91 -0.29
N GLU A 109 17.10 -7.16 -0.87
CA GLU A 109 18.01 -6.33 -0.08
C GLU A 109 17.24 -5.19 0.63
N ALA A 110 16.24 -4.60 -0.01
CA ALA A 110 15.40 -3.56 0.58
C ALA A 110 14.64 -4.08 1.81
N VAL A 111 14.04 -5.28 1.73
CA VAL A 111 13.42 -5.94 2.89
C VAL A 111 14.44 -6.18 3.99
N LYS A 112 15.63 -6.68 3.66
CA LYS A 112 16.70 -6.96 4.63
C LYS A 112 17.20 -5.70 5.33
N GLN A 113 17.31 -4.58 4.63
CA GLN A 113 17.69 -3.29 5.20
C GLN A 113 16.52 -2.58 5.92
N GLY A 114 15.31 -3.14 5.88
CA GLY A 114 14.14 -2.59 6.55
C GLY A 114 13.53 -1.38 5.84
N VAL A 115 13.75 -1.23 4.54
CA VAL A 115 13.06 -0.25 3.69
C VAL A 115 11.55 -0.51 3.79
N LYS A 116 10.77 0.54 3.97
CA LYS A 116 9.30 0.42 4.13
C LYS A 116 8.59 0.39 2.79
N GLY A 117 9.05 1.19 1.83
CA GLY A 117 8.41 1.35 0.54
C GLY A 117 9.37 1.55 -0.61
N ILE A 118 9.01 1.09 -1.80
CA ILE A 118 9.68 1.40 -3.07
C ILE A 118 8.65 1.97 -4.04
N ILE A 119 8.95 3.13 -4.61
CA ILE A 119 8.26 3.73 -5.75
C ILE A 119 9.19 3.57 -6.95
N VAL A 120 8.76 2.87 -8.00
CA VAL A 120 9.60 2.59 -9.18
C VAL A 120 8.75 2.66 -10.44
N GLY A 121 9.37 2.84 -11.60
CA GLY A 121 8.67 2.86 -12.88
C GLY A 121 8.11 1.49 -13.24
N GLY A 122 8.89 0.41 -13.06
CA GLY A 122 8.40 -0.95 -13.27
C GLY A 122 9.13 -2.08 -12.57
N VAL A 123 8.67 -3.30 -12.84
CA VAL A 123 9.24 -4.57 -12.33
C VAL A 123 8.99 -5.68 -13.35
N ASP A 124 9.92 -6.62 -13.48
CA ASP A 124 9.66 -7.83 -14.27
C ASP A 124 8.62 -8.71 -13.56
N GLU A 125 7.67 -9.26 -14.32
CA GLU A 125 6.60 -10.10 -13.78
C GLU A 125 7.12 -11.34 -13.05
N LYS A 126 8.21 -11.95 -13.54
CA LYS A 126 8.83 -13.12 -12.91
C LYS A 126 9.52 -12.73 -11.62
N ASP A 127 10.24 -11.61 -11.62
CA ASP A 127 10.88 -11.09 -10.41
C ASP A 127 9.84 -10.80 -9.33
N LEU A 128 8.72 -10.18 -9.69
CA LEU A 128 7.64 -9.94 -8.75
C LEU A 128 7.04 -11.26 -8.25
N THR A 129 6.77 -12.22 -9.13
CA THR A 129 6.26 -13.55 -8.76
C THR A 129 7.22 -14.26 -7.79
N TYR A 130 8.53 -14.22 -8.04
CA TYR A 130 9.54 -14.81 -7.17
C TYR A 130 9.70 -14.07 -5.85
N PHE A 131 9.43 -12.76 -5.82
CA PHE A 131 9.43 -11.98 -4.59
C PHE A 131 8.20 -12.30 -3.72
N LEU A 132 7.02 -12.42 -4.34
CA LEU A 132 5.76 -12.75 -3.66
C LEU A 132 5.69 -14.21 -3.22
N GLY A 133 6.32 -15.11 -3.98
CA GLY A 133 6.25 -16.56 -3.77
C GLY A 133 5.00 -17.21 -4.39
N TYR A 134 4.18 -16.46 -5.11
CA TYR A 134 3.00 -16.94 -5.83
C TYR A 134 2.68 -16.00 -7.01
N GLU A 135 1.92 -16.49 -7.99
CA GLU A 135 1.45 -15.68 -9.11
C GLU A 135 0.26 -14.80 -8.69
N ILE A 136 0.26 -13.53 -9.08
CA ILE A 136 -0.83 -12.60 -8.79
C ILE A 136 -2.07 -12.99 -9.61
N GLY A 137 -2.90 -13.86 -9.04
CA GLY A 137 -4.18 -14.26 -9.60
C GLY A 137 -5.28 -13.22 -9.32
N LEU A 138 -5.96 -12.76 -10.36
CA LEU A 138 -7.30 -12.17 -10.39
C LEU A 138 -7.74 -11.17 -9.29
N GLY A 139 -6.85 -10.30 -8.83
CA GLY A 139 -7.22 -8.87 -8.82
C GLY A 139 -7.49 -8.17 -7.50
N VAL A 140 -6.87 -8.60 -6.40
CA VAL A 140 -6.72 -7.79 -5.18
C VAL A 140 -5.31 -8.04 -4.58
N THR A 141 -4.53 -6.98 -4.42
CA THR A 141 -3.26 -6.98 -3.65
C THR A 141 -3.43 -6.16 -2.36
N GLY A 142 -2.40 -6.04 -1.52
CA GLY A 142 -2.39 -5.16 -0.33
C GLY A 142 -2.33 -5.88 1.01
N ASN A 143 -2.67 -7.17 1.05
CA ASN A 143 -2.61 -8.00 2.26
C ASN A 143 -1.33 -8.84 2.36
N GLU A 144 -0.39 -8.65 1.44
CA GLU A 144 0.86 -9.42 1.43
C GLU A 144 1.79 -9.00 2.58
N SER A 145 2.29 -9.98 3.34
CA SER A 145 3.26 -9.74 4.41
C SER A 145 4.70 -9.77 3.87
N LEU A 146 5.02 -8.83 2.97
CA LEU A 146 6.32 -8.77 2.27
C LEU A 146 7.40 -8.05 3.08
N GLY A 147 7.00 -7.30 4.11
CA GLY A 147 7.89 -6.38 4.82
C GLY A 147 8.24 -5.11 4.02
N LEU A 148 7.62 -4.94 2.84
CA LEU A 148 7.84 -3.85 1.91
C LEU A 148 6.55 -3.57 1.11
N THR A 149 6.22 -2.29 0.91
CA THR A 149 5.21 -1.85 -0.06
C THR A 149 5.89 -1.45 -1.36
N LEU A 150 5.41 -1.96 -2.50
CA LEU A 150 5.95 -1.65 -3.83
C LEU A 150 4.87 -0.97 -4.67
N ILE A 151 5.20 0.17 -5.26
CA ILE A 151 4.34 0.92 -6.17
C ILE A 151 5.04 1.10 -7.51
N LEU A 152 4.34 0.72 -8.58
CA LEU A 152 4.76 0.89 -9.96
C LEU A 152 4.07 2.12 -10.56
N ILE A 153 4.85 3.04 -11.13
CA ILE A 153 4.35 4.24 -11.79
C ILE A 153 3.86 3.93 -13.22
N GLU A 154 4.59 3.12 -13.97
CA GLU A 154 4.29 2.83 -15.39
C GLU A 154 3.88 1.36 -15.63
N GLY A 155 4.29 0.44 -14.76
CA GLY A 155 3.77 -0.94 -14.74
C GLY A 155 4.84 -2.00 -14.96
N PHE A 156 4.48 -3.13 -15.56
CA PHE A 156 5.40 -4.27 -15.71
C PHE A 156 6.45 -4.06 -16.80
N GLY A 157 7.66 -4.55 -16.57
CA GLY A 157 8.83 -4.40 -17.45
C GLY A 157 9.74 -3.24 -17.05
N VAL A 158 10.64 -2.87 -17.97
CA VAL A 158 11.57 -1.74 -17.79
C VAL A 158 10.91 -0.47 -18.31
N ASN A 159 10.36 0.33 -17.41
CA ASN A 159 9.64 1.55 -17.75
C ASN A 159 10.18 2.72 -16.93
N PRO A 160 10.87 3.70 -17.53
CA PRO A 160 11.34 4.88 -16.83
C PRO A 160 10.20 5.62 -16.11
N ILE A 161 10.46 6.12 -14.89
CA ILE A 161 9.58 7.14 -14.31
C ILE A 161 9.68 8.39 -15.21
N PRO A 162 8.55 8.97 -15.65
CA PRO A 162 8.56 10.24 -16.40
C PRO A 162 9.37 11.32 -15.68
N GLU A 163 10.17 12.09 -16.44
CA GLU A 163 11.14 13.04 -15.87
C GLU A 163 10.48 14.11 -14.99
N ASP A 164 9.32 14.61 -15.38
CA ASP A 164 8.48 15.53 -14.61
C ASP A 164 8.08 14.93 -13.26
N ARG A 165 7.54 13.70 -13.25
CA ARG A 165 7.18 12.99 -12.00
C ARG A 165 8.38 12.66 -11.14
N PHE A 166 9.50 12.28 -11.75
CA PHE A 166 10.72 11.96 -11.03
C PHE A 166 11.26 13.20 -10.31
N GLU A 167 11.31 14.34 -10.99
CA GLU A 167 11.77 15.60 -10.39
C GLU A 167 10.80 16.13 -9.32
N GLU A 168 9.48 15.94 -9.49
CA GLU A 168 8.50 16.22 -8.43
C GLU A 168 8.74 15.38 -7.18
N LEU A 169 8.88 14.05 -7.32
CA LEU A 169 9.16 13.15 -6.20
C LEU A 169 10.52 13.46 -5.54
N LYS A 170 11.53 13.81 -6.35
CA LYS A 170 12.84 14.22 -5.86
C LYS A 170 12.82 15.53 -5.09
N GLY A 171 11.99 16.49 -5.51
CA GLY A 171 11.72 17.72 -4.77
C GLY A 171 11.06 17.50 -3.41
N LEU A 172 10.50 16.31 -3.16
CA LEU A 172 9.87 15.90 -1.90
C LEU A 172 10.78 15.04 -1.02
N ALA A 173 12.04 14.80 -1.43
CA ALA A 173 13.00 14.07 -0.61
C ALA A 173 13.14 14.70 0.79
N GLY A 174 13.22 13.85 1.82
CA GLY A 174 13.23 14.24 3.23
C GLY A 174 11.87 14.56 3.83
N LYS A 175 10.77 14.55 3.05
CA LYS A 175 9.40 14.68 3.57
C LYS A 175 8.79 13.34 3.91
N LEU A 176 7.75 13.33 4.74
CA LEU A 176 6.97 12.14 5.02
C LEU A 176 6.16 11.74 3.78
N ALA A 177 6.29 10.49 3.36
CA ALA A 177 5.41 9.87 2.37
C ALA A 177 4.56 8.79 3.06
N CYS A 178 3.25 8.86 2.86
CA CYS A 178 2.28 7.81 3.17
C CYS A 178 1.93 7.11 1.87
N ILE A 179 2.13 5.79 1.80
CA ILE A 179 1.92 5.02 0.57
C ILE A 179 1.03 3.81 0.84
N ASP A 180 0.21 3.47 -0.14
CA ASP A 180 -0.59 2.25 -0.15
C ASP A 180 -0.39 1.55 -1.50
N GLY A 181 0.13 0.31 -1.47
CA GLY A 181 0.33 -0.50 -2.67
C GLY A 181 -0.91 -1.29 -3.10
N THR A 182 -2.00 -1.23 -2.35
CA THR A 182 -3.23 -1.99 -2.62
C THR A 182 -3.78 -1.69 -4.02
N THR A 183 -3.93 -2.74 -4.83
CA THR A 183 -4.46 -2.64 -6.20
C THR A 183 -5.63 -3.60 -6.40
N HIS A 184 -6.78 -3.06 -6.80
CA HIS A 184 -7.96 -3.85 -7.16
C HIS A 184 -8.23 -3.78 -8.67
N ILE A 185 -8.07 -4.91 -9.36
CA ILE A 185 -8.09 -4.96 -10.83
C ILE A 185 -9.52 -5.14 -11.37
N ARG A 186 -10.45 -5.72 -10.59
CA ARG A 186 -11.74 -6.23 -11.11
C ARG A 186 -13.03 -5.67 -10.47
N SER A 187 -13.01 -5.06 -9.30
CA SER A 187 -14.20 -4.40 -8.73
C SER A 187 -13.81 -3.19 -7.90
N ARG A 188 -14.37 -2.01 -8.23
CA ARG A 188 -13.98 -0.68 -7.72
C ARG A 188 -12.46 -0.48 -7.84
N SER A 189 -12.00 -0.09 -9.03
CA SER A 189 -10.58 0.08 -9.34
C SER A 189 -9.88 0.95 -8.29
N MET A 190 -9.21 0.30 -7.34
CA MET A 190 -8.33 0.92 -6.37
C MET A 190 -6.94 0.90 -7.00
N ARG A 191 -6.32 2.07 -7.05
CA ARG A 191 -4.96 2.23 -7.52
C ARG A 191 -4.07 2.49 -6.30
N PRO A 192 -2.79 2.11 -6.37
CA PRO A 192 -1.83 2.52 -5.37
C PRO A 192 -1.76 4.03 -5.27
N GLU A 193 -1.61 4.52 -4.05
CA GLU A 193 -1.55 5.94 -3.76
C GLU A 193 -0.24 6.29 -3.06
N ILE A 194 0.29 7.47 -3.39
CA ILE A 194 1.45 8.07 -2.75
C ILE A 194 1.01 9.47 -2.32
N ILE A 195 0.94 9.70 -1.02
CA ILE A 195 0.55 10.97 -0.43
C ILE A 195 1.73 11.55 0.32
N VAL A 196 2.06 12.81 0.02
CA VAL A 196 3.09 13.58 0.73
C VAL A 196 2.40 14.79 1.38
N PRO A 197 2.05 14.71 2.67
CA PRO A 197 1.51 15.83 3.43
C PRO A 197 2.50 17.00 3.52
N LEU A 198 2.00 18.23 3.51
CA LEU A 198 2.78 19.48 3.50
C LEU A 198 2.61 20.30 4.78
#